data_AF-A0A8J8K6W6-F1
#
_entry.id   AF-A0A8J8K6W6-F1
#
_cell.length_a   1.000
_cell.length_b   1.000
_cell.length_c   1.000
_cell.angle_alpha   90.00
_cell.angle_beta   90.00
_cell.angle_gamma   90.00
#
_symmetry.space_group_name_H-M   'P 1'
#
loop_
_entity.id
_entity.type
_entity.pdbx_description
1 polymer ?
#
loop_
_entity_poly.entity_id
_entity_poly.type
_entity_poly.pdbx_seq_one_letter_code
_entity_poly.pdbx_strand_id
1 'polypeptide(L)' 'MIQLQENKIYKHLSGIKYKINNILLDATGYEKGIEPKKTILYTQLDAGKFPVGTLWVREEQDFKNNFELLK' A
#
# COMPACT_ATOMS: atom_id res chain seq x y z
N MET A 1 11.90 -7.93 -7.72
CA MET A 1 11.13 -6.89 -7.00
C MET A 1 9.90 -6.57 -7.83
N ILE A 2 8.71 -6.50 -7.22
CA ILE A 2 7.46 -6.17 -7.91
C ILE A 2 7.38 -4.65 -8.08
N GLN A 3 7.03 -4.19 -9.29
CA GLN A 3 6.64 -2.80 -9.52
C GLN A 3 5.19 -2.62 -9.08
N LEU A 4 4.94 -1.73 -8.11
CA LEU A 4 3.59 -1.43 -7.65
C LEU A 4 2.83 -0.62 -8.71
N GLN A 5 1.54 -0.90 -8.84
CA GLN A 5 0.65 -0.30 -9.82
C GLN A 5 -0.64 0.12 -9.12
N GLU A 6 -1.06 1.35 -9.37
CA GLU A 6 -2.35 1.84 -8.92
C GLU A 6 -3.50 1.08 -9.58
N ASN A 7 -4.64 1.05 -8.89
CA ASN A 7 -5.86 0.37 -9.31
C ASN A 7 -5.73 -1.15 -9.52
N LYS A 8 -4.60 -1.76 -9.15
CA LYS A 8 -4.44 -3.21 -9.11
C LYS A 8 -4.77 -3.79 -7.74
N ILE A 9 -5.14 -5.07 -7.75
CA ILE A 9 -5.50 -5.82 -6.55
C ILE A 9 -4.28 -6.62 -6.09
N TYR A 10 -3.99 -6.49 -4.82
CA TYR A 10 -2.92 -7.18 -4.12
C TYR A 10 -3.50 -8.04 -3.02
N LYS A 11 -2.86 -9.16 -2.73
CA LYS A 11 -3.22 -10.05 -1.64
C LYS A 11 -2.14 -9.95 -0.57
N HIS A 12 -2.56 -9.67 0.66
CA HIS A 12 -1.68 -9.70 1.82
C HIS A 12 -1.36 -11.15 2.22
N LEU A 13 -0.25 -11.38 2.92
CA LEU A 13 0.11 -12.70 3.46
C LEU A 13 -0.99 -13.33 4.35
N SER A 14 -1.86 -12.52 4.95
CA SER A 14 -3.03 -12.99 5.71
C SER A 14 -4.18 -13.51 4.84
N GLY A 15 -4.09 -13.41 3.50
CA GLY A 15 -5.12 -13.84 2.56
C GLY A 15 -6.11 -12.75 2.13
N ILE A 16 -6.16 -11.61 2.84
CA ILE A 16 -7.09 -10.50 2.55
C ILE A 16 -6.63 -9.74 1.31
N LYS A 17 -7.58 -9.37 0.44
CA LYS A 17 -7.33 -8.57 -0.76
C LYS A 17 -7.48 -7.08 -0.51
N TYR A 18 -6.66 -6.32 -1.23
CA TYR A 18 -6.60 -4.87 -1.16
C TYR A 18 -6.41 -4.28 -2.55
N LYS A 19 -6.96 -3.10 -2.81
CA LYS A 19 -6.71 -2.33 -4.03
C LYS A 19 -5.82 -1.15 -3.71
N ILE A 20 -4.72 -0.96 -4.44
CA ILE A 20 -3.95 0.29 -4.33
C ILE A 20 -4.78 1.42 -4.96
N ASN A 21 -5.07 2.45 -4.16
CA ASN A 21 -5.75 3.66 -4.62
C ASN A 21 -4.75 4.65 -5.22
N ASN A 22 -3.62 4.86 -4.54
CA ASN A 22 -2.65 5.89 -4.89
C ASN A 22 -1.26 5.54 -4.34
N ILE A 23 -0.21 5.91 -5.08
CA ILE A 23 1.19 5.82 -4.65
C ILE A 23 1.70 7.25 -4.41
N LEU A 24 1.85 7.61 -3.15
CA LEU A 24 2.16 8.96 -2.71
C LEU A 24 3.66 9.10 -2.40
N LEU A 25 4.20 10.30 -2.61
CA LEU A 25 5.53 10.68 -2.13
C LEU A 25 5.36 11.52 -0.85
N ASP A 26 5.76 10.96 0.28
CA ASP A 26 5.89 11.70 1.53
C ASP A 26 7.20 12.48 1.51
N ALA A 27 7.09 13.78 1.25
CA ALA A 27 8.19 14.73 1.21
C ALA A 27 8.37 15.49 2.53
N THR A 28 7.72 15.05 3.61
CA THR A 28 7.77 15.73 4.91
C THR A 28 9.21 15.79 5.44
N GLY A 29 9.71 17.00 5.72
CA GLY A 29 11.05 17.21 6.25
C GLY A 29 12.16 17.19 5.19
N TYR A 30 11.81 17.13 3.89
CA TYR A 30 12.78 17.24 2.81
C TYR A 30 13.56 18.55 2.84
N GLU A 31 12.92 19.65 3.26
CA GLU A 31 13.57 20.95 3.47
C GLU A 31 14.67 20.92 4.55
N LYS A 32 14.68 19.86 5.37
CA LYS A 32 15.66 19.60 6.43
C LYS A 32 16.64 18.48 6.06
N GLY A 33 16.66 18.03 4.81
CA GLY A 33 17.55 16.97 4.30
C GLY A 33 17.08 15.54 4.60
N ILE A 34 15.80 15.34 4.94
CA ILE A 34 15.22 14.00 5.10
C ILE A 34 14.82 13.47 3.73
N GLU A 35 15.31 12.28 3.36
CA GLU A 35 14.96 11.64 2.09
C GLU A 35 13.45 11.32 2.03
N PRO A 36 12.76 11.71 0.94
CA PRO A 36 11.34 11.42 0.77
C PRO A 36 11.08 9.92 0.71
N LYS A 37 9.95 9.49 1.26
CA LYS A 37 9.52 8.09 1.25
C LYS A 37 8.29 7.90 0.40
N LYS A 38 8.21 6.75 -0.28
CA LYS A 38 6.99 6.36 -0.99
C LYS A 38 6.03 5.67 -0.03
N THR A 39 4.77 6.08 -0.09
CA THR A 39 3.70 5.58 0.77
C THR A 39 2.53 5.14 -0.09
N ILE A 40 1.94 4.00 0.26
CA ILE A 40 0.84 3.37 -0.47
C ILE A 40 -0.45 3.63 0.29
N LEU A 41 -1.42 4.25 -0.39
CA LEU A 41 -2.81 4.32 0.07
C LEU A 41 -3.59 3.20 -0.60
N TYR A 42 -4.22 2.34 0.19
CA TYR A 42 -4.92 1.17 -0.33
C TYR A 42 -6.21 0.86 0.45
N THR A 43 -7.18 0.26 -0.23
CA THR A 43 -8.51 -0.06 0.31
C THR A 43 -8.67 -1.56 0.48
N GLN A 44 -9.21 -1.99 1.63
CA GLN A 44 -9.54 -3.38 1.89
C GLN A 44 -10.77 -3.83 1.11
N LEU A 45 -10.68 -4.96 0.41
CA LEU A 45 -11.75 -5.49 -0.45
C LEU A 45 -12.54 -6.66 0.18
N ASP A 46 -11.94 -7.38 1.12
CA ASP A 46 -12.59 -8.49 1.83
C ASP A 46 -12.83 -8.11 3.30
N ALA A 47 -13.89 -8.61 3.93
CA ALA A 47 -14.10 -8.42 5.36
C ALA A 47 -13.05 -9.22 6.15
N GLY A 48 -12.49 -8.61 7.20
CA GLY A 48 -11.52 -9.24 8.09
C GLY A 48 -11.68 -8.70 9.50
N LYS A 49 -10.58 -8.34 10.14
CA LYS A 49 -10.61 -7.60 11.42
C LYS A 49 -11.34 -6.25 11.31
N PHE A 50 -11.28 -5.65 10.12
CA PHE A 50 -11.93 -4.39 9.78
C PHE A 50 -12.91 -4.61 8.61
N PRO A 51 -13.93 -3.74 8.45
CA PRO A 51 -14.91 -3.88 7.37
C PRO A 51 -14.30 -3.63 5.98
N VAL A 52 -14.98 -4.13 4.95
CA VAL A 52 -14.69 -3.79 3.54
C VAL A 52 -14.76 -2.28 3.36
N GLY A 53 -13.85 -1.73 2.55
CA GLY A 53 -13.75 -0.29 2.31
C GLY A 53 -12.83 0.45 3.29
N THR A 54 -12.27 -0.23 4.30
CA THR A 54 -11.29 0.38 5.21
C THR A 54 -10.06 0.85 4.43
N LEU A 55 -9.67 2.11 4.64
CA LEU A 55 -8.47 2.71 4.06
C LEU A 55 -7.25 2.44 4.94
N TRP A 56 -6.13 2.15 4.30
CA TRP A 56 -4.86 1.86 4.92
C TRP A 56 -3.74 2.63 4.26
N VAL A 57 -2.73 2.97 5.05
CA VAL A 57 -1.53 3.70 4.63
C VAL A 57 -0.30 2.94 5.13
N ARG A 58 0.69 2.73 4.26
CA ARG A 58 1.92 1.99 4.58
C ARG A 58 3.08 2.41 3.71
N GLU A 59 4.32 2.33 4.21
CA GLU A 59 5.52 2.57 3.42
C GLU A 59 5.65 1.54 2.27
N GLU A 60 6.16 1.96 1.11
CA GLU A 60 6.27 1.14 -0.10
C GLU A 60 7.04 -0.17 0.14
N GLN A 61 8.17 -0.11 0.86
CA GLN A 61 9.00 -1.28 1.07
C GLN A 61 8.29 -2.32 1.94
N ASP A 62 7.60 -1.87 2.99
CA ASP A 62 6.81 -2.75 3.86
C ASP A 62 5.62 -3.35 3.09
N PHE A 63 5.00 -2.58 2.19
CA PHE A 63 3.98 -3.13 1.29
C PHE A 63 4.56 -4.22 0.36
N LYS A 64 5.69 -3.97 -0.30
CA LYS A 64 6.34 -4.95 -1.20
C LYS A 64 6.73 -6.25 -0.49
N ASN A 65 7.05 -6.20 0.80
CA ASN A 65 7.46 -7.36 1.59
C ASN A 65 6.28 -8.27 1.98
N ASN A 66 5.06 -7.72 2.08
CA ASN A 66 3.90 -8.42 2.66
C ASN A 66 2.76 -8.67 1.67
N PHE A 67 2.91 -8.27 0.40
CA PHE A 67 1.84 -8.33 -0.58
C PHE A 67 2.30 -8.91 -1.92
N GLU A 68 1.42 -9.69 -2.53
CA GLU A 68 1.58 -10.22 -3.88
C GLU A 68 0.53 -9.63 -4.83
N LEU A 69 0.92 -9.36 -6.08
CA LEU A 69 0.01 -8.89 -7.13
C LEU A 69 -0.86 -10.06 -7.61
N LEU A 70 -2.19 -9.88 -7.60
CA LEU A 70 -3.10 -10.81 -8.24
C LEU A 70 -3.20 -10.49 -9.74
N LYS A 71 -2.96 -11.50 -10.59
CA LYS A 71 -3.06 -11.40 -12.05
C LYS A 71 -4.49 -11.14 -12.51
#